data_AF-A0A1D6G646-F1
#
_entry.id   AF-A0A1D6G646-F1
#
_cell.length_a   1.000
_cell.length_b   1.000
_cell.length_c   1.000
_cell.angle_alpha   90.00
_cell.angle_beta   90.00
_cell.angle_gamma   90.00
#
_symmetry.space_group_name_H-M   'P 1'
#
loop_
_entity.id
_entity.type
_entity.pdbx_description
1 polymer ?
#
loop_
_entity_poly.entity_id
_entity_poly.type
_entity_poly.pdbx_seq_one_letter_code
_entity_poly.pdbx_strand_id
1 'polypeptide(L)'
;MALRLHDVALCLSPPLAARRRSGGSFVAVASMTSAAVSTRVENKKPFAPPREVHVQVTHSMPSHKIEIFKSLDDWARDNILTHLKPVEKCWQPQDFLPDPASEGFHDEVKELRERAKEIPDDYFVCLVGDMITGYMVGKSNCEIGNPLRLLELEHSLSCTL
;
A
#
# COMPACT_ATOMS: atom_id res chain seq x y z
N MET A 1 25.81 -14.31 -29.01
CA MET A 1 24.98 -14.04 -30.20
C MET A 1 23.53 -14.09 -29.72
N ALA A 2 22.91 -12.98 -29.34
CA ALA A 2 22.28 -11.99 -30.21
C ALA A 2 20.95 -12.50 -30.84
N LEU A 3 19.83 -11.89 -30.40
CA LEU A 3 18.60 -11.52 -31.16
C LEU A 3 17.61 -12.65 -31.54
N ARG A 4 16.27 -12.51 -31.67
CA ARG A 4 15.15 -11.54 -31.46
C ARG A 4 13.87 -12.43 -31.58
N LEU A 5 12.83 -12.35 -30.73
CA LEU A 5 11.62 -11.48 -30.78
C LEU A 5 11.03 -11.18 -32.17
N HIS A 6 10.09 -12.02 -32.64
CA HIS A 6 9.08 -11.85 -33.72
C HIS A 6 8.11 -13.05 -33.57
N ASP A 7 6.79 -13.07 -33.82
CA ASP A 7 5.81 -12.12 -34.33
C ASP A 7 4.44 -12.81 -34.11
N VAL A 8 3.46 -12.17 -33.47
CA VAL A 8 2.03 -12.52 -33.65
C VAL A 8 1.25 -11.21 -33.73
N ALA A 9 1.37 -10.57 -34.89
CA ALA A 9 0.32 -9.72 -35.43
C ALA A 9 -0.83 -10.61 -35.96
N LEU A 10 -2.04 -10.03 -36.06
CA LEU A 10 -3.29 -10.44 -36.74
C LEU A 10 -4.46 -10.21 -35.75
N CYS A 11 -5.47 -9.35 -35.93
CA CYS A 11 -5.91 -8.49 -37.02
C CYS A 11 -6.80 -7.38 -36.43
N LEU A 12 -6.58 -6.13 -36.82
CA LEU A 12 -7.61 -5.07 -36.76
C LEU A 12 -8.56 -5.25 -37.95
N SER A 13 -9.87 -5.09 -37.74
CA SER A 13 -10.79 -4.42 -38.69
C SER A 13 -12.13 -4.05 -38.00
N PRO A 14 -12.62 -2.80 -38.14
CA PRO A 14 -13.88 -2.30 -37.57
C PRO A 14 -15.06 -2.42 -38.54
N PRO A 15 -16.33 -2.32 -38.10
CA PRO A 15 -17.45 -2.21 -39.03
C PRO A 15 -17.73 -0.75 -39.41
N LEU A 16 -17.99 -0.59 -40.71
CA LEU A 16 -18.30 0.63 -41.46
C LEU A 16 -19.74 1.14 -41.25
N ALA A 17 -19.88 2.43 -41.57
CA ALA A 17 -21.02 3.33 -41.39
C ALA A 17 -22.20 3.18 -42.38
N ALA A 18 -23.36 3.77 -42.00
CA ALA A 18 -24.37 4.42 -42.85
C ALA A 18 -25.45 5.06 -41.95
N ARG A 19 -26.11 6.23 -42.17
CA ARG A 19 -26.16 7.21 -43.26
C ARG A 19 -27.10 8.40 -42.87
N ARG A 20 -26.69 9.65 -43.19
CA ARG A 20 -27.43 10.92 -43.51
C ARG A 20 -28.53 11.46 -42.55
N ARG A 21 -28.72 12.78 -42.35
CA ARG A 21 -28.95 13.85 -43.36
C ARG A 21 -29.00 15.27 -42.72
N SER A 22 -28.70 16.30 -43.54
CA SER A 22 -29.07 17.73 -43.42
C SER A 22 -28.32 18.54 -42.33
N GLY A 23 -27.71 19.71 -42.55
CA GLY A 23 -27.70 20.67 -43.65
C GLY A 23 -27.45 22.05 -43.01
N GLY A 24 -26.46 22.82 -43.50
CA GLY A 24 -26.23 24.20 -43.05
C GLY A 24 -24.75 24.59 -43.03
N SER A 25 -24.32 25.30 -44.06
CA SER A 25 -23.04 26.02 -44.07
C SER A 25 -23.18 27.30 -43.23
N PHE A 26 -22.39 27.42 -42.18
CA PHE A 26 -22.07 28.71 -41.58
C PHE A 26 -20.57 28.77 -41.33
N VAL A 27 -19.92 29.71 -42.02
CA VAL A 27 -18.57 30.18 -41.71
C VAL A 27 -18.66 31.06 -40.46
N ALA A 28 -17.84 30.78 -39.43
CA ALA A 28 -17.73 31.61 -38.24
C ALA A 28 -16.27 32.01 -38.01
N VAL A 29 -16.07 33.32 -37.92
CA VAL A 29 -14.81 34.04 -37.74
C VAL A 29 -14.17 33.69 -36.40
N ALA A 30 -12.84 33.50 -36.40
CA ALA A 30 -12.06 33.33 -35.18
C ALA A 30 -12.06 34.63 -34.37
N SER A 31 -12.73 34.61 -33.21
CA SER A 31 -12.65 35.68 -32.22
C SER A 31 -11.52 35.37 -31.25
N MET A 32 -10.48 36.20 -31.23
CA MET A 32 -9.42 36.12 -30.23
C MET A 32 -9.96 36.65 -28.90
N THR A 33 -10.37 35.76 -28.00
CA THR A 33 -10.63 36.12 -26.61
C THR A 33 -9.43 35.75 -25.75
N SER A 34 -8.91 36.79 -25.12
CA SER A 34 -7.90 36.84 -24.07
C SER A 34 -7.96 35.70 -23.05
N ALA A 35 -6.76 35.32 -22.59
CA ALA A 35 -6.48 34.37 -21.53
C ALA A 35 -7.43 34.50 -20.33
N ALA A 36 -8.28 33.50 -20.17
CA ALA A 36 -8.75 33.09 -18.85
C ALA A 36 -7.95 31.82 -18.50
N VAL A 37 -6.99 31.95 -17.58
CA VAL A 37 -6.46 30.79 -16.86
C VAL A 37 -7.63 30.22 -16.08
N SER A 38 -8.30 29.25 -16.69
CA SER A 38 -9.23 28.39 -15.97
C SER A 38 -8.37 27.58 -15.02
N THR A 39 -8.40 27.94 -13.75
CA THR A 39 -8.06 27.02 -12.66
C THR A 39 -9.06 25.88 -12.77
N ARG A 40 -8.72 24.89 -13.59
CA ARG A 40 -9.43 23.62 -13.62
C ARG A 40 -9.14 22.99 -12.26
N VAL A 41 -10.03 23.23 -11.31
CA VAL A 41 -10.15 22.43 -10.10
C VAL A 41 -10.45 21.03 -10.61
N GLU A 42 -9.41 20.20 -10.68
CA GLU A 42 -9.58 18.77 -10.87
C GLU A 42 -10.50 18.30 -9.74
N ASN A 43 -11.74 17.95 -10.09
CA ASN A 43 -12.63 17.18 -9.24
C ASN A 43 -11.97 15.82 -9.00
N LYS A 44 -11.02 15.76 -8.07
CA LYS A 44 -10.49 14.51 -7.54
C LYS A 44 -11.67 13.83 -6.86
N LYS A 45 -12.14 12.72 -7.43
CA LYS A 45 -13.15 11.89 -6.80
C LYS A 45 -12.71 11.62 -5.36
N PRO A 46 -13.60 11.77 -4.35
CA PRO A 46 -13.26 11.45 -2.97
C PRO A 46 -12.68 10.04 -2.93
N PHE A 47 -11.54 9.88 -2.24
CA PHE A 47 -10.95 8.56 -2.04
C PHE A 47 -12.00 7.67 -1.35
N ALA A 48 -12.40 6.60 -2.04
CA ALA A 48 -13.21 5.55 -1.47
C ALA A 48 -12.29 4.34 -1.27
N PRO A 49 -12.16 3.82 -0.03
CA PRO A 49 -11.39 2.61 0.21
C PRO A 49 -11.89 1.46 -0.67
N PRO A 50 -11.00 0.69 -1.32
CA PRO A 50 -11.39 -0.53 -2.01
C PRO A 50 -12.16 -1.44 -1.06
N ARG A 51 -13.37 -1.84 -1.47
CA ARG A 51 -14.19 -2.79 -0.69
C ARG A 51 -13.90 -4.20 -1.17
N GLU A 52 -13.92 -5.13 -0.23
CA GLU A 52 -13.81 -6.55 -0.52
C GLU A 52 -14.97 -6.98 -1.43
N VAL A 53 -14.64 -7.50 -2.62
CA VAL A 53 -15.63 -7.86 -3.66
C VAL A 53 -16.14 -9.30 -3.53
N HIS A 54 -15.52 -10.09 -2.65
CA HIS A 54 -15.89 -11.48 -2.43
C HIS A 54 -16.92 -11.60 -1.31
N VAL A 55 -17.85 -12.56 -1.45
CA VAL A 55 -18.78 -12.91 -0.37
C VAL A 55 -17.98 -13.44 0.81
N GLN A 56 -18.14 -12.82 1.98
CA GLN A 56 -17.47 -13.26 3.20
C GLN A 56 -18.05 -14.61 3.66
N VAL A 57 -17.21 -15.64 3.60
CA VAL A 57 -17.51 -16.97 4.13
C VAL A 57 -16.72 -17.16 5.41
N THR A 58 -17.43 -17.23 6.53
CA THR A 58 -16.83 -17.54 7.84
C THR A 58 -17.07 -19.01 8.20
N HIS A 59 -16.20 -19.57 9.05
CA HIS A 59 -16.33 -20.95 9.58
C HIS A 59 -16.40 -22.06 8.52
N SER A 60 -15.61 -21.95 7.44
CA SER A 60 -15.49 -23.00 6.42
C SER A 60 -14.91 -24.32 6.98
N MET A 61 -14.20 -24.27 8.10
CA MET A 61 -13.67 -25.45 8.79
C MET A 61 -14.72 -26.08 9.70
N PRO A 62 -15.02 -27.39 9.57
CA PRO A 62 -15.93 -28.09 10.47
C PRO A 62 -15.45 -28.04 11.93
N SER A 63 -16.38 -27.86 12.86
CA SER A 63 -16.10 -27.72 14.30
C SER A 63 -15.36 -28.91 14.90
N HIS A 64 -15.61 -30.14 14.45
CA HIS A 64 -14.89 -31.34 14.92
C HIS A 64 -13.38 -31.28 14.64
N LYS A 65 -12.92 -30.55 13.62
CA LYS A 65 -11.49 -30.42 13.32
C LYS A 65 -10.75 -29.53 14.32
N ILE A 66 -11.47 -28.76 15.13
CA ILE A 66 -10.88 -27.95 16.21
C ILE A 66 -10.24 -28.87 17.28
N GLU A 67 -10.79 -30.07 17.48
CA GLU A 67 -10.25 -31.05 18.44
C GLU A 67 -8.85 -31.53 18.05
N ILE A 68 -8.54 -31.57 16.75
CA ILE A 68 -7.20 -31.91 16.25
C ILE A 68 -6.18 -30.89 16.77
N PHE A 69 -6.48 -29.59 16.67
CA PHE A 69 -5.58 -28.54 17.18
C PHE A 69 -5.38 -28.64 18.70
N LYS A 70 -6.41 -29.03 19.46
CA LYS A 70 -6.27 -29.28 20.90
C LYS A 70 -5.34 -30.45 21.20
N SER A 71 -5.42 -31.53 20.40
CA SER A 71 -4.53 -32.69 20.56
C SER A 71 -3.08 -32.42 20.14
N LEU A 72 -2.87 -31.45 19.25
CA LEU A 72 -1.55 -31.06 18.75
C LEU A 72 -0.82 -30.03 19.62
N ASP A 73 -1.45 -29.56 20.71
CA ASP A 73 -0.90 -28.48 21.53
C ASP A 73 0.47 -28.84 22.13
N ASP A 74 0.61 -30.03 22.73
CA ASP A 74 1.90 -30.48 23.30
C ASP A 74 2.97 -30.64 22.21
N TRP A 75 2.61 -31.22 21.05
CA TRP A 75 3.52 -31.36 19.92
C TRP A 75 3.98 -30.00 19.37
N ALA A 76 3.07 -29.02 19.31
CA ALA A 76 3.38 -27.66 18.87
C ALA A 76 4.34 -26.95 19.84
N ARG A 77 4.23 -27.18 21.15
CA ARG A 77 5.19 -26.64 22.12
C ARG A 77 6.60 -27.16 21.88
N ASP A 78 6.73 -28.46 21.61
CA ASP A 78 8.05 -29.10 21.44
C ASP A 78 8.67 -28.86 20.06
N ASN A 79 7.86 -28.64 19.01
CA ASN A 79 8.34 -28.58 17.63
C ASN A 79 8.18 -27.21 16.96
N ILE A 80 7.18 -26.41 17.35
CA ILE A 80 6.91 -25.10 16.72
C ILE A 80 7.47 -23.96 17.58
N LEU A 81 7.19 -23.96 18.88
CA LEU A 81 7.63 -22.86 19.76
C LEU A 81 9.15 -22.79 19.93
N THR A 82 9.86 -23.89 19.67
CA THR A 82 11.33 -23.93 19.70
C THR A 82 11.99 -23.08 18.62
N HIS A 83 11.26 -22.71 17.55
CA HIS A 83 11.75 -21.79 16.53
C HIS A 83 11.64 -20.32 16.93
N LEU A 84 10.88 -19.99 17.99
CA LEU A 84 10.76 -18.62 18.48
C LEU A 84 12.05 -18.24 19.21
N LYS A 85 12.65 -17.14 18.79
CA LYS A 85 13.80 -16.56 19.48
C LYS A 85 13.31 -15.92 20.80
N PRO A 86 13.98 -16.17 21.94
CA PRO A 86 13.63 -15.53 23.20
C PRO A 86 13.81 -14.01 23.09
N VAL A 87 12.95 -13.27 23.79
CA VAL A 87 12.82 -11.80 23.67
C VAL A 87 14.14 -11.08 23.93
N GLU A 88 14.92 -11.57 24.90
CA GLU A 88 16.20 -10.98 25.30
C GLU A 88 17.28 -11.13 24.23
N LYS A 89 17.09 -12.06 23.29
CA LYS A 89 17.97 -12.22 22.14
C LYS A 89 17.41 -11.56 20.89
N CYS A 90 16.14 -11.15 20.88
CA CYS A 90 15.54 -10.47 19.74
C CYS A 90 16.14 -9.08 19.58
N TRP A 91 16.44 -8.72 18.34
CA TRP A 91 16.81 -7.35 18.01
C TRP A 91 15.61 -6.44 18.21
N GLN A 92 15.85 -5.23 18.69
CA GLN A 92 14.84 -4.18 18.84
C GLN A 92 15.03 -3.13 17.74
N PRO A 93 13.97 -2.41 17.34
CA PRO A 93 14.10 -1.33 16.36
C PRO A 93 15.12 -0.26 16.79
N GLN A 94 15.23 0.01 18.09
CA GLN A 94 16.19 0.98 18.63
C GLN A 94 17.64 0.57 18.40
N ASP A 95 17.93 -0.74 18.23
CA ASP A 95 19.29 -1.22 17.94
C ASP A 95 19.80 -0.74 16.57
N PHE A 96 18.88 -0.35 15.66
CA PHE A 96 19.19 0.12 14.30
C PHE A 96 18.90 1.61 14.09
N LEU A 97 18.43 2.31 15.12
CA LEU A 97 18.08 3.72 15.04
C LEU A 97 19.04 4.56 15.88
N PRO A 98 19.39 5.79 15.44
CA PRO A 98 20.14 6.74 16.25
C PRO A 98 19.49 6.93 17.62
N ASP A 99 20.30 6.92 18.68
CA ASP A 99 19.81 7.06 20.05
C ASP A 99 19.41 8.52 20.31
N PRO A 100 18.11 8.82 20.56
CA PRO A 100 17.65 10.18 20.80
C PRO A 100 18.18 10.77 22.12
N ALA A 101 18.66 9.94 23.06
CA ALA A 101 19.24 10.41 24.32
C ALA A 101 20.74 10.75 24.20
N SER A 102 21.38 10.43 23.07
CA SER A 102 22.79 10.70 22.81
C SER A 102 23.02 12.15 22.36
N GLU A 103 24.11 12.77 22.81
CA GLU A 103 24.52 14.10 22.34
C GLU A 103 24.86 14.11 20.84
N GLY A 104 25.19 12.95 20.25
CA GLY A 104 25.52 12.76 18.83
C GLY A 104 24.32 12.46 17.91
N PHE A 105 23.09 12.44 18.44
CA PHE A 105 21.88 12.06 17.68
C PHE A 105 21.74 12.80 16.35
N HIS A 106 21.98 14.11 16.36
CA HIS A 106 21.81 14.95 15.17
C HIS A 106 22.83 14.64 14.08
N ASP A 107 24.05 14.26 14.44
CA ASP A 107 25.10 13.90 13.48
C ASP A 107 24.81 12.53 12.86
N GLU A 108 24.39 11.55 13.66
CA GLU A 108 23.98 10.22 13.17
C GLU A 108 22.76 10.29 12.24
N VAL A 109 21.76 11.12 12.58
CA VAL A 109 20.59 11.37 11.72
C VAL A 109 21.01 12.04 10.41
N LYS A 110 21.96 12.97 10.46
CA LYS A 110 22.48 13.64 9.27
C LYS A 110 23.19 12.64 8.35
N GLU A 111 24.06 11.80 8.89
CA GLU A 111 24.75 10.75 8.14
C GLU A 111 23.75 9.76 7.50
N LEU A 112 22.73 9.31 8.25
CA LEU A 112 21.69 8.43 7.72
C LEU A 112 20.96 9.08 6.54
N ARG A 113 20.61 10.37 6.65
CA ARG A 113 19.95 11.12 5.57
C ARG A 113 20.86 11.32 4.36
N GLU A 114 22.16 11.49 4.55
CA GLU A 114 23.12 11.60 3.45
C GLU A 114 23.22 10.29 2.67
N ARG A 115 23.33 9.14 3.36
CA ARG A 115 23.31 7.82 2.73
C ARG A 115 21.99 7.52 2.02
N ALA A 116 20.86 7.96 2.59
CA ALA A 116 19.55 7.77 1.97
C ALA A 116 19.40 8.50 0.63
N LYS A 117 20.15 9.59 0.37
CA LYS A 117 20.10 10.32 -0.91
C LYS A 117 20.70 9.53 -2.08
N GLU A 118 21.52 8.54 -1.81
CA GLU A 118 22.12 7.67 -2.83
C GLU A 118 21.18 6.52 -3.25
N ILE A 119 20.07 6.34 -2.53
CA ILE A 119 19.08 5.29 -2.81
C ILE A 119 18.08 5.80 -3.86
N PRO A 120 17.80 5.03 -4.93
CA PRO A 120 16.82 5.43 -5.95
C PRO A 120 15.38 5.44 -5.44
N ASP A 121 14.54 6.32 -6.00
CA ASP A 121 13.11 6.43 -5.67
C ASP A 121 12.33 5.12 -5.85
N ASP A 122 12.68 4.31 -6.84
CA ASP A 122 12.06 3.01 -7.09
C ASP A 122 12.15 2.06 -5.87
N TYR A 123 13.25 2.14 -5.11
CA TYR A 123 13.41 1.37 -3.88
C TYR A 123 12.53 1.91 -2.75
N PHE A 124 12.38 3.24 -2.66
CA PHE A 124 11.50 3.85 -1.66
C PHE A 124 10.03 3.48 -1.87
N VAL A 125 9.58 3.30 -3.12
CA VAL A 125 8.21 2.83 -3.41
C VAL A 125 7.97 1.44 -2.80
N CYS A 126 8.89 0.50 -2.99
CA CYS A 126 8.80 -0.83 -2.39
C CYS A 126 8.89 -0.76 -0.86
N LEU A 127 9.86 -0.02 -0.32
CA LEU A 127 10.07 0.09 1.13
C LEU A 127 8.86 0.70 1.86
N VAL A 128 8.23 1.73 1.27
CA VAL A 128 7.02 2.34 1.82
C VAL A 128 5.85 1.36 1.75
N GLY A 129 5.74 0.57 0.68
CA GLY A 129 4.75 -0.50 0.58
C GLY A 129 4.91 -1.56 1.68
N ASP A 130 6.15 -1.97 1.95
CA ASP A 130 6.48 -2.92 3.00
C ASP A 130 6.20 -2.33 4.39
N MET A 131 6.56 -1.06 4.62
CA MET A 131 6.25 -0.34 5.86
C MET A 131 4.74 -0.25 6.11
N ILE A 132 3.95 0.08 5.09
CA ILE A 132 2.49 0.16 5.21
C ILE A 132 1.92 -1.22 5.53
N THR A 133 2.34 -2.26 4.81
CA THR A 133 1.88 -3.64 5.05
C THR A 133 2.25 -4.10 6.47
N GLY A 134 3.47 -3.81 6.93
CA GLY A 134 3.92 -4.11 8.29
C GLY A 134 3.17 -3.34 9.37
N TYR A 135 2.86 -2.06 9.13
CA TYR A 135 2.06 -1.24 10.05
C TYR A 135 0.64 -1.80 10.21
N MET A 136 0.03 -2.28 9.13
CA MET A 136 -1.31 -2.89 9.20
C MET A 136 -1.33 -4.17 10.06
N VAL A 137 -0.27 -4.99 10.02
CA VAL A 137 -0.14 -6.15 10.91
C VAL A 137 -0.13 -5.74 12.39
N GLY A 138 0.54 -4.63 12.71
CA GLY A 138 0.52 -4.05 14.05
C GLY A 138 -0.88 -3.60 14.48
N LYS A 139 -1.61 -2.89 13.60
CA LYS A 139 -2.98 -2.43 13.90
C LYS A 139 -3.96 -3.58 14.17
N SER A 140 -3.96 -4.64 13.34
CA SER A 140 -4.84 -5.80 13.58
C SER A 140 -4.53 -6.53 14.88
N ASN A 141 -3.24 -6.61 15.25
CA ASN A 141 -2.84 -7.24 16.52
C ASN A 141 -3.24 -6.39 17.74
N CYS A 142 -3.22 -5.06 17.65
CA CYS A 142 -3.73 -4.18 18.69
C CYS A 142 -5.26 -4.26 18.86
N GLU A 143 -6.00 -4.42 17.77
CA GLU A 143 -7.47 -4.60 17.78
C GLU A 143 -7.90 -5.90 18.49
N ILE A 144 -7.12 -6.96 18.35
CA ILE A 144 -7.36 -8.25 19.03
C ILE A 144 -7.05 -8.17 20.54
N GLY A 145 -6.18 -7.23 20.97
CA GLY A 145 -5.69 -7.13 22.34
C GLY A 145 -6.55 -6.27 23.29
N ASN A 146 -7.09 -5.13 22.84
CA ASN A 146 -8.06 -4.32 23.59
C ASN A 146 -8.61 -3.17 22.71
N PRO A 147 -9.91 -3.13 22.37
CA PRO A 147 -10.46 -2.13 21.44
C PRO A 147 -10.46 -0.69 21.99
N LEU A 148 -10.19 -0.48 23.29
CA LEU A 148 -10.18 0.84 23.92
C LEU A 148 -8.91 1.67 23.66
N ARG A 149 -7.81 1.08 23.16
CA ARG A 149 -6.58 1.83 22.83
C ARG A 149 -6.58 2.46 21.43
N LEU A 150 -7.57 2.14 20.60
CA LEU A 150 -7.64 2.62 19.22
C LEU A 150 -7.95 4.13 19.14
N LEU A 151 -8.80 4.62 20.05
CA LEU A 151 -9.23 6.02 20.09
C LEU A 151 -8.09 6.99 20.45
N GLU A 152 -7.11 6.57 21.25
CA GLU A 152 -5.98 7.43 21.63
C GLU A 152 -4.94 7.56 20.51
N LEU A 153 -4.74 6.52 19.70
CA LEU A 153 -3.78 6.55 18.58
C LEU A 153 -4.33 7.28 17.34
N GLU A 154 -5.62 7.14 17.04
CA GLU A 154 -6.26 7.87 15.95
C GLU A 154 -6.29 9.39 16.22
N HIS A 155 -6.49 9.79 17.49
CA HIS A 155 -6.40 11.20 17.90
C HIS A 155 -4.96 11.75 17.85
N SER A 156 -3.94 10.94 18.08
CA SER A 156 -2.54 11.38 18.03
C SER A 156 -2.04 11.57 16.58
N LEU A 157 -2.46 10.69 15.66
CA LEU A 157 -2.06 10.76 14.25
C LEU A 157 -2.81 11.86 13.47
N SER A 158 -4.04 12.21 13.84
CA SER A 158 -4.76 13.34 13.24
C SER A 158 -4.18 14.72 13.61
N CYS A 159 -3.34 14.80 14.64
CA CYS A 159 -2.72 16.06 15.08
C CYS A 159 -1.30 16.29 14.52
N THR A 160 -0.75 15.35 13.76
CA THR A 160 0.65 15.43 13.26
C THR A 160 0.76 15.37 11.72
N LEU A 161 -0.38 15.41 11.01
CA LEU A 161 -0.46 15.68 9.56
C LEU A 161 -1.19 17.00 9.33
#